data_AF-A0A8S2N0B9-F1
#
_entry.id   AF-A0A8S2N0B9-F1
#
_cell.length_a   1.000
_cell.length_b   1.000
_cell.length_c   1.000
_cell.angle_alpha   90.00
_cell.angle_beta   90.00
_cell.angle_gamma   90.00
#
_symmetry.space_group_name_H-M   'P 1'
#
loop_
_entity.id
_entity.type
_entity.pdbx_description
1 polymer ?
#
loop_
_entity_poly.entity_id
_entity_poly.type
_entity_poly.pdbx_seq_one_letter_code
_entity_poly.pdbx_strand_id
1 'polypeptide(L)'
;PPSSSNLFKDDESKSDSSSYNPSKFDSPPPKSSKVHSSGSKPVAASSVPLISSALPLCEDSIYCLIQNERDHTDKYSHFCRFNELCRNQAGEPHLVHKKHDVPMCLENRSCSERTNPVHRAEYRHSGLPDYLIPCHFPDTCYDKTPDHRLRFFHGEEIPRIRKSNTPKSHHVGAALKAKLPPCKHGNECRSMKNTQHTARFSHPTS
;
A
#
# COMPACT_ATOMS: atom_id res chain seq x y z
N PRO A 1 29.32 -64.92 -20.59
CA PRO A 1 28.86 -63.58 -20.16
C PRO A 1 27.34 -63.55 -19.93
N PRO A 2 26.86 -63.58 -18.67
CA PRO A 2 25.44 -63.41 -18.39
C PRO A 2 25.10 -61.95 -18.06
N SER A 3 24.01 -61.51 -18.68
CA SER A 3 23.23 -60.33 -18.33
C SER A 3 22.64 -60.48 -16.92
N SER A 4 22.56 -59.39 -16.17
CA SER A 4 21.77 -59.34 -14.93
C SER A 4 21.14 -57.96 -14.79
N SER A 5 19.82 -57.99 -14.93
CA SER A 5 18.83 -56.94 -14.68
C SER A 5 18.62 -56.73 -13.18
N ASN A 6 18.63 -55.48 -12.72
CA ASN A 6 18.08 -55.03 -11.44
C ASN A 6 17.22 -53.79 -11.74
N LEU A 7 15.89 -53.90 -11.76
CA LEU A 7 14.96 -53.89 -10.62
C LEU A 7 14.90 -52.51 -9.96
N PHE A 8 14.09 -51.64 -10.58
CA PHE A 8 13.60 -50.39 -10.00
C PHE A 8 12.71 -50.71 -8.80
N LYS A 9 12.95 -50.02 -7.68
CA LYS A 9 12.00 -49.90 -6.58
C LYS A 9 11.62 -48.43 -6.47
N ASP A 10 10.35 -48.16 -6.72
CA ASP A 10 9.68 -46.89 -6.47
C ASP A 10 9.66 -46.63 -4.96
N ASP A 11 10.15 -45.46 -4.54
CA ASP A 11 10.04 -44.99 -3.16
C ASP A 11 8.95 -43.91 -3.11
N GLU A 12 7.81 -44.34 -2.58
CA GLU A 12 6.57 -43.61 -2.37
C GLU A 12 6.75 -42.59 -1.24
N SER A 13 7.12 -41.35 -1.60
CA SER A 13 7.22 -40.26 -0.64
C SER A 13 5.83 -39.74 -0.28
N LYS A 14 5.30 -40.27 0.83
CA LYS A 14 4.09 -39.79 1.52
C LYS A 14 4.18 -38.30 1.83
N SER A 15 3.23 -37.57 1.27
CA SER A 15 2.92 -36.18 1.59
C SER A 15 2.31 -36.08 3.00
N ASP A 16 3.07 -35.58 3.96
CA ASP A 16 2.56 -35.24 5.29
C ASP A 16 1.63 -34.03 5.19
N SER A 17 0.35 -34.32 5.39
CA SER A 17 -0.75 -33.37 5.41
C SER A 17 -0.79 -32.73 6.81
N SER A 18 -0.04 -31.65 6.99
CA SER A 18 -0.11 -30.85 8.23
C SER A 18 -1.44 -30.11 8.30
N SER A 19 -2.44 -30.78 8.86
CA SER A 19 -3.73 -30.24 9.28
C SER A 19 -3.54 -29.07 10.25
N TYR A 20 -3.72 -27.85 9.76
CA TYR A 20 -3.85 -26.66 10.60
C TYR A 20 -5.19 -26.72 11.35
N ASN A 21 -5.13 -26.81 12.68
CA ASN A 21 -6.28 -26.75 13.59
C ASN A 21 -6.56 -25.28 13.98
N PRO A 22 -7.68 -24.65 13.55
CA PRO A 22 -8.10 -23.37 14.11
C PRO A 22 -9.08 -23.64 15.25
N SER A 23 -8.57 -23.82 16.46
CA SER A 23 -9.41 -23.89 17.65
C SER A 23 -8.84 -23.07 18.80
N LYS A 24 -9.71 -22.18 19.32
CA LYS A 24 -9.67 -21.50 20.63
C LYS A 24 -8.98 -20.13 20.69
N PHE A 25 -9.72 -19.11 20.25
CA PHE A 25 -9.73 -17.80 20.93
C PHE A 25 -11.07 -17.69 21.67
N ASP A 26 -11.21 -18.44 22.76
CA ASP A 26 -12.22 -18.20 23.80
C ASP A 26 -11.48 -17.64 25.01
N SER A 27 -11.31 -16.32 25.03
CA SER A 27 -10.96 -15.61 26.25
C SER A 27 -12.25 -15.11 26.91
N PRO A 28 -12.57 -15.54 28.14
CA PRO A 28 -13.77 -15.08 28.84
C PRO A 28 -13.67 -13.59 29.21
N PRO A 29 -14.82 -12.89 29.35
CA PRO A 29 -14.83 -11.50 29.80
C PRO A 29 -14.34 -11.39 31.25
N PRO A 30 -13.58 -10.34 31.61
CA PRO A 30 -13.19 -10.12 32.98
C PRO A 30 -14.41 -9.86 33.86
N LYS A 31 -14.52 -10.63 34.95
CA LYS A 31 -15.56 -10.52 35.97
C LYS A 31 -15.48 -9.14 36.63
N SER A 32 -16.64 -8.50 36.77
CA SER A 32 -16.83 -7.27 37.54
C SER A 32 -16.50 -7.50 39.01
N SER A 33 -15.34 -6.99 39.45
CA SER A 33 -14.99 -6.87 40.86
C SER A 33 -15.53 -5.54 41.39
N LYS A 34 -16.50 -5.66 42.29
CA LYS A 34 -17.06 -4.59 43.12
C LYS A 34 -16.03 -4.26 44.21
N VAL A 35 -15.47 -3.05 44.19
CA VAL A 35 -14.57 -2.54 45.24
C VAL A 35 -15.20 -1.27 45.83
N HIS A 36 -15.45 -1.33 47.14
CA HIS A 36 -15.71 -0.17 47.99
C HIS A 36 -14.43 0.68 48.10
N SER A 37 -14.53 2.02 48.06
CA SER A 37 -13.95 2.91 49.08
C SER A 37 -13.90 4.38 48.65
N SER A 38 -14.56 5.19 49.48
CA SER A 38 -14.13 6.49 50.03
C SER A 38 -13.26 7.46 49.21
N GLY A 39 -13.89 8.63 48.93
CA GLY A 39 -13.34 9.96 49.17
C GLY A 39 -11.89 10.24 48.82
N SER A 40 -11.67 10.92 47.69
CA SER A 40 -10.40 11.58 47.37
C SER A 40 -10.67 12.99 46.83
N LYS A 41 -9.92 13.93 47.40
CA LYS A 41 -9.89 15.38 47.14
C LYS A 41 -9.60 15.69 45.66
N PRO A 42 -10.06 16.83 45.12
CA PRO A 42 -9.64 17.29 43.80
C PRO A 42 -8.17 17.72 43.85
N VAL A 43 -7.29 16.85 43.35
CA VAL A 43 -5.89 17.22 43.07
C VAL A 43 -5.88 17.86 41.69
N ALA A 44 -5.26 19.04 41.64
CA ALA A 44 -5.17 19.93 40.50
C ALA A 44 -4.91 19.20 39.18
N ALA A 45 -5.66 19.60 38.16
CA ALA A 45 -5.42 19.26 36.76
C ALA A 45 -3.97 19.61 36.42
N SER A 46 -3.14 18.57 36.35
CA SER A 46 -1.80 18.66 35.80
C SER A 46 -1.97 18.85 34.29
N SER A 47 -1.67 20.05 33.85
CA SER A 47 -1.70 20.52 32.47
C SER A 47 -0.80 19.62 31.62
N VAL A 48 -1.38 18.61 30.99
CA VAL A 48 -0.68 17.82 29.97
C VAL A 48 -0.29 18.78 28.84
N PRO A 49 1.00 18.88 28.45
CA PRO A 49 1.38 19.70 27.32
C PRO A 49 0.78 19.07 26.06
N LEU A 50 -0.18 19.78 25.46
CA LEU A 50 -0.63 19.60 24.09
C LEU A 50 0.52 19.94 23.13
N ILE A 51 1.57 19.13 23.09
CA ILE A 51 2.72 19.32 22.19
C ILE A 51 2.86 18.05 21.36
N SER A 52 1.97 17.91 20.38
CA SER A 52 2.06 16.81 19.41
C SER A 52 1.93 17.29 17.97
N SER A 53 1.62 18.58 17.76
CA SER A 53 1.44 19.18 16.44
C SER A 53 2.62 20.06 16.01
N ALA A 54 3.67 20.19 16.83
CA ALA A 54 4.69 21.22 16.67
C ALA A 54 6.03 20.74 16.07
N LEU A 55 6.27 19.43 15.98
CA LEU A 55 7.51 18.93 15.39
C LEU A 55 7.49 19.14 13.87
N PRO A 56 8.59 19.63 13.27
CA PRO A 56 8.69 19.77 11.82
C PRO A 56 8.45 18.41 11.14
N LEU A 57 7.83 18.43 9.97
CA LEU A 57 7.69 17.23 9.15
C LEU A 57 9.07 16.73 8.74
N CYS A 58 9.29 15.41 8.85
CA CYS A 58 10.48 14.77 8.33
C CYS A 58 10.62 15.06 6.83
N GLU A 59 11.83 15.40 6.39
CA GLU A 59 12.14 15.65 4.98
C GLU A 59 11.88 14.43 4.10
N ASP A 60 12.19 13.24 4.62
CA ASP A 60 11.91 11.98 3.94
C ASP A 60 10.43 11.59 4.00
N SER A 61 9.60 12.28 4.80
CA SER A 61 8.15 12.09 4.87
C SER A 61 7.78 10.60 5.01
N ILE A 62 6.95 10.08 4.11
CA ILE A 62 6.53 8.67 4.08
C ILE A 62 7.63 7.68 3.68
N TYR A 63 8.78 8.16 3.19
CA TYR A 63 9.95 7.34 2.81
C TYR A 63 10.94 7.13 3.95
N CYS A 64 10.72 7.76 5.11
CA CYS A 64 11.67 7.69 6.21
C CYS A 64 11.78 6.25 6.77
N LEU A 65 12.94 5.63 6.59
CA LEU A 65 13.24 4.28 7.09
C LEU A 65 13.32 4.22 8.62
N ILE A 66 13.63 5.35 9.25
CA ILE A 66 13.81 5.49 10.70
C ILE A 66 12.61 6.18 11.38
N GLN A 67 11.44 6.18 10.73
CA GLN A 67 10.24 6.86 11.23
C GLN A 67 9.76 6.44 12.63
N ASN A 68 10.21 5.26 13.11
CA ASN A 68 9.86 4.71 14.42
C ASN A 68 11.03 4.74 15.41
N GLU A 69 12.20 5.26 15.02
CA GLU A 69 13.33 5.40 15.93
C GLU A 69 13.09 6.56 16.90
N ARG A 70 13.28 6.30 18.20
CA ARG A 70 12.94 7.26 19.26
C ARG A 70 13.59 8.63 19.03
N ASP A 71 14.90 8.64 18.82
CA ASP A 71 15.70 9.86 18.62
C ASP A 71 15.25 10.69 17.40
N HIS A 72 14.63 10.03 16.41
CA HIS A 72 14.08 10.65 15.23
C HIS A 72 12.66 11.16 15.48
N THR A 73 11.81 10.36 16.12
CA THR A 73 10.43 10.74 16.48
C THR A 73 10.34 11.87 17.50
N ASP A 74 11.40 12.10 18.27
CA ASP A 74 11.51 13.22 19.21
C ASP A 74 11.75 14.56 18.49
N LYS A 75 12.22 14.51 17.24
CA LYS A 75 12.62 15.70 16.45
C LYS A 75 11.70 15.97 15.27
N TYR A 76 11.13 14.91 14.69
CA TYR A 76 10.37 15.00 13.45
C TYR A 76 9.02 14.29 13.55
N SER A 77 8.03 14.88 12.89
CA SER A 77 6.73 14.25 12.68
C SER A 77 6.63 13.60 11.31
N HIS A 78 5.79 12.56 11.20
CA HIS A 78 5.53 11.84 9.94
C HIS A 78 4.03 11.79 9.66
N PHE A 79 3.62 11.48 8.42
CA PHE A 79 2.22 11.20 8.15
C PHE A 79 1.83 9.81 8.66
N CYS A 80 0.69 9.70 9.33
CA CYS A 80 0.18 8.40 9.73
C CYS A 80 -0.20 7.58 8.48
N ARG A 81 0.40 6.41 8.30
CA ARG A 81 0.10 5.49 7.17
C ARG A 81 -1.39 5.14 7.03
N PHE A 82 -2.12 5.11 8.14
CA PHE A 82 -3.55 4.80 8.19
C PHE A 82 -4.42 6.04 8.14
N ASN A 83 -3.86 7.25 8.31
CA ASN A 83 -4.59 8.52 8.34
C ASN A 83 -5.89 8.41 9.18
N GLU A 84 -7.05 8.58 8.53
CA GLU A 84 -8.37 8.51 9.18
C GLU A 84 -8.77 7.10 9.64
N LEU A 85 -8.09 6.06 9.17
CA LEU A 85 -8.30 4.67 9.59
C LEU A 85 -7.49 4.30 10.84
N CYS A 86 -6.60 5.19 11.32
CA CYS A 86 -5.79 4.91 12.49
C CYS A 86 -6.66 4.89 13.76
N ARG A 87 -6.61 3.76 14.48
CA ARG A 87 -7.29 3.58 15.77
C ARG A 87 -6.44 3.99 16.97
N ASN A 88 -5.13 4.21 16.79
CA ASN A 88 -4.18 4.47 17.87
C ASN A 88 -3.64 5.91 17.87
N GLN A 89 -4.49 6.90 17.57
CA GLN A 89 -4.05 8.29 17.41
C GLN A 89 -3.39 8.86 18.68
N ALA A 90 -3.87 8.47 19.86
CA ALA A 90 -3.31 8.91 21.12
C ALA A 90 -1.96 8.25 21.47
N GLY A 91 -1.66 7.09 20.90
CA GLY A 91 -0.43 6.33 21.19
C GLY A 91 0.76 6.71 20.32
N GLU A 92 0.54 7.43 19.22
CA GLU A 92 1.57 7.77 18.23
C GLU A 92 1.61 9.30 17.98
N PRO A 93 2.08 10.10 18.96
CA PRO A 93 2.05 11.56 18.89
C PRO A 93 2.96 12.16 17.79
N HIS A 94 3.99 11.43 17.38
CA HIS A 94 4.87 11.82 16.27
C HIS A 94 4.21 11.60 14.89
N LEU A 95 3.00 11.03 14.82
CA LEU A 95 2.26 10.82 13.59
C LEU A 95 1.14 11.85 13.40
N VAL A 96 1.13 12.44 12.21
CA VAL A 96 0.13 13.38 11.72
C VAL A 96 -1.02 12.60 11.08
N HIS A 97 -2.16 12.60 11.76
CA HIS A 97 -3.38 11.92 11.33
C HIS A 97 -4.27 12.86 10.51
N LYS A 98 -3.82 13.24 9.30
CA LYS A 98 -4.60 14.08 8.38
C LYS A 98 -5.24 13.21 7.30
N LYS A 99 -6.45 13.55 6.90
CA LYS A 99 -7.10 12.90 5.75
C LYS A 99 -6.24 13.06 4.50
N HIS A 100 -5.96 11.96 3.81
CA HIS A 100 -5.31 12.02 2.50
C HIS A 100 -6.30 12.59 1.48
N ASP A 101 -6.01 13.78 0.97
CA ASP A 101 -6.88 14.52 0.04
C ASP A 101 -6.70 14.02 -1.40
N VAL A 102 -6.98 12.74 -1.62
CA VAL A 102 -6.95 12.12 -2.94
C VAL A 102 -8.22 11.31 -3.17
N PRO A 103 -8.72 11.21 -4.41
CA PRO A 103 -9.99 10.55 -4.71
C PRO A 103 -9.94 9.05 -4.40
N MET A 104 -11.12 8.45 -4.20
CA MET A 104 -11.25 6.99 -4.17
C MET A 104 -11.00 6.42 -5.57
N CYS A 105 -10.23 5.34 -5.66
CA CYS A 105 -10.06 4.61 -6.91
C CYS A 105 -11.42 4.04 -7.39
N LEU A 106 -11.73 4.21 -8.68
CA LEU A 106 -12.98 3.72 -9.29
C LEU A 106 -13.13 2.20 -9.15
N GLU A 107 -12.04 1.46 -9.36
CA GLU A 107 -12.04 -0.01 -9.27
C GLU A 107 -11.90 -0.49 -7.82
N ASN A 108 -11.46 0.36 -6.89
CA ASN A 108 -11.35 0.09 -5.46
C ASN A 108 -10.83 -1.33 -5.12
N ARG A 109 -11.74 -2.27 -4.82
CA ARG A 109 -11.44 -3.66 -4.43
C ARG A 109 -11.07 -4.60 -5.58
N SER A 110 -11.26 -4.23 -6.83
CA SER A 110 -10.79 -5.00 -8.00
C SER A 110 -9.60 -4.36 -8.73
N CYS A 111 -9.10 -3.23 -8.24
CA CYS A 111 -8.03 -2.50 -8.91
C CYS A 111 -6.73 -3.31 -9.01
N SER A 112 -6.18 -3.43 -10.22
CA SER A 112 -4.89 -4.10 -10.47
C SER A 112 -3.70 -3.31 -9.93
N GLU A 113 -3.81 -1.99 -9.84
CA GLU A 113 -2.72 -1.07 -9.43
C GLU A 113 -2.63 -0.87 -7.91
N ARG A 114 -3.36 -1.66 -7.12
CA ARG A 114 -3.35 -1.59 -5.64
C ARG A 114 -1.98 -1.81 -4.98
N THR A 115 -1.04 -2.46 -5.68
CA THR A 115 0.34 -2.67 -5.23
C THR A 115 1.31 -1.63 -5.79
N ASN A 116 0.83 -0.70 -6.62
CA ASN A 116 1.66 0.32 -7.24
C ASN A 116 1.76 1.53 -6.29
N PRO A 117 2.96 1.87 -5.77
CA PRO A 117 3.14 2.98 -4.83
C PRO A 117 2.68 4.32 -5.40
N VAL A 118 2.89 4.57 -6.70
CA VAL A 118 2.50 5.81 -7.37
C VAL A 118 0.97 5.93 -7.41
N HIS A 119 0.29 4.85 -7.78
CA HIS A 119 -1.17 4.80 -7.82
C HIS A 119 -1.77 5.04 -6.42
N ARG A 120 -1.19 4.44 -5.38
CA ARG A 120 -1.67 4.64 -3.99
C ARG A 120 -1.44 6.05 -3.45
N ALA A 121 -0.44 6.75 -3.98
CA ALA A 121 -0.23 8.16 -3.67
C ALA A 121 -1.29 9.06 -4.33
N GLU A 122 -1.87 8.66 -5.47
CA GLU A 122 -2.90 9.42 -6.18
C GLU A 122 -4.35 8.95 -5.90
N TYR A 123 -4.56 7.74 -5.39
CA TYR A 123 -5.89 7.16 -5.17
C TYR A 123 -6.00 6.34 -3.90
N ARG A 124 -7.16 6.44 -3.25
CA ARG A 124 -7.50 5.69 -2.03
C ARG A 124 -8.20 4.37 -2.35
N HIS A 125 -7.94 3.37 -1.51
CA HIS A 125 -8.59 2.05 -1.57
C HIS A 125 -9.17 1.69 -0.21
N SER A 126 -10.39 1.17 -0.19
CA SER A 126 -11.06 0.78 1.05
C SER A 126 -10.35 -0.40 1.73
N GLY A 127 -10.02 -0.24 3.00
CA GLY A 127 -9.39 -1.29 3.82
C GLY A 127 -7.89 -1.47 3.59
N LEU A 128 -7.26 -0.60 2.80
CA LEU A 128 -5.82 -0.51 2.66
C LEU A 128 -5.32 0.81 3.27
N PRO A 129 -4.06 0.87 3.74
CA PRO A 129 -3.46 2.14 4.13
C PRO A 129 -3.41 3.11 2.95
N ASP A 130 -3.20 4.40 3.19
CA ASP A 130 -3.05 5.35 2.09
C ASP A 130 -1.60 5.29 1.53
N TYR A 131 -0.61 5.08 2.40
CA TYR A 131 0.81 4.99 2.03
C TYR A 131 1.37 3.58 2.23
N LEU A 132 2.36 3.19 1.42
CA LEU A 132 3.12 1.94 1.63
C LEU A 132 4.25 2.20 2.63
N ILE A 133 4.65 1.17 3.36
CA ILE A 133 5.78 1.21 4.30
C ILE A 133 7.07 1.01 3.49
N PRO A 134 8.15 1.76 3.73
CA PRO A 134 9.43 1.44 3.12
C PRO A 134 9.84 0.00 3.48
N CYS A 135 10.14 -0.82 2.49
CA CYS A 135 10.73 -2.13 2.75
C CYS A 135 12.08 -1.91 3.45
N HIS A 136 12.37 -2.70 4.48
CA HIS A 136 13.64 -2.61 5.20
C HIS A 136 14.84 -2.98 4.31
N PHE A 137 14.60 -3.83 3.31
CA PHE A 137 15.61 -4.32 2.37
C PHE A 137 15.13 -4.09 0.92
N PRO A 138 15.01 -2.84 0.45
CA PRO A 138 14.37 -2.56 -0.84
C PRO A 138 15.10 -3.24 -2.00
N ASP A 139 16.43 -3.24 -1.99
CA ASP A 139 17.25 -3.79 -3.08
C ASP A 139 17.41 -5.32 -3.01
N THR A 140 17.24 -5.91 -1.83
CA THR A 140 17.49 -7.34 -1.57
C THR A 140 16.24 -8.08 -1.08
N CYS A 141 15.05 -7.49 -1.23
CA CYS A 141 13.83 -8.14 -0.79
C CYS A 141 13.51 -9.37 -1.63
N TYR A 142 13.41 -10.52 -0.96
CA TYR A 142 13.04 -11.79 -1.59
C TYR A 142 11.53 -12.03 -1.61
N ASP A 143 10.76 -11.33 -0.76
CA ASP A 143 9.31 -11.48 -0.70
C ASP A 143 8.65 -10.67 -1.82
N LYS A 144 8.19 -11.38 -2.85
CA LYS A 144 7.47 -10.82 -4.00
C LYS A 144 5.98 -11.13 -3.95
N THR A 145 5.47 -11.58 -2.80
CA THR A 145 4.06 -11.92 -2.67
C THR A 145 3.18 -10.67 -2.81
N PRO A 146 1.95 -10.82 -3.33
CA PRO A 146 1.01 -9.70 -3.41
C PRO A 146 0.72 -9.07 -2.04
N ASP A 147 0.65 -9.86 -0.96
CA ASP A 147 0.39 -9.32 0.39
C ASP A 147 1.53 -8.41 0.88
N HIS A 148 2.79 -8.79 0.63
CA HIS A 148 3.93 -7.92 0.90
C HIS A 148 3.88 -6.64 0.08
N ARG A 149 3.63 -6.75 -1.23
CA ARG A 149 3.52 -5.60 -2.14
C ARG A 149 2.32 -4.67 -1.84
N LEU A 150 1.33 -5.13 -1.10
CA LEU A 150 0.21 -4.31 -0.60
C LEU A 150 0.57 -3.47 0.62
N ARG A 151 1.65 -3.82 1.32
CA ARG A 151 2.06 -3.18 2.58
C ARG A 151 3.37 -2.44 2.44
N PHE A 152 4.28 -2.91 1.58
CA PHE A 152 5.63 -2.40 1.45
C PHE A 152 5.99 -1.95 0.03
N PHE A 153 6.77 -0.88 -0.08
CA PHE A 153 7.37 -0.41 -1.34
C PHE A 153 8.90 -0.55 -1.29
N HIS A 154 9.54 -0.66 -2.46
CA HIS A 154 10.97 -1.01 -2.59
C HIS A 154 11.77 0.13 -3.23
N GLY A 155 11.44 1.37 -2.86
CA GLY A 155 12.11 2.55 -3.39
C GLY A 155 11.65 2.98 -4.78
N GLU A 156 10.51 2.49 -5.29
CA GLU A 156 9.95 3.05 -6.52
C GLU A 156 9.69 4.56 -6.33
N GLU A 157 10.20 5.38 -7.26
CA GLU A 157 10.00 6.83 -7.21
C GLU A 157 8.50 7.15 -7.31
N ILE A 158 7.90 7.52 -6.19
CA ILE A 158 6.62 8.19 -6.20
C ILE A 158 6.91 9.63 -6.61
N PRO A 159 6.41 10.09 -7.76
CA PRO A 159 6.57 11.47 -8.16
C PRO A 159 6.10 12.33 -6.99
N ARG A 160 7.00 13.17 -6.45
CA ARG A 160 6.59 14.20 -5.49
C ARG A 160 5.44 14.92 -6.18
N ILE A 161 4.22 14.77 -5.64
CA ILE A 161 3.00 15.32 -6.24
C ILE A 161 3.23 16.82 -6.25
N ARG A 162 3.80 17.34 -7.33
CA ARG A 162 3.85 18.77 -7.59
C ARG A 162 2.39 19.14 -7.65
N LYS A 163 2.01 20.21 -6.93
CA LYS A 163 0.68 20.83 -7.01
C LYS A 163 0.45 21.30 -8.45
N SER A 164 0.23 20.39 -9.38
CA SER A 164 -0.38 20.71 -10.64
C SER A 164 -1.85 20.83 -10.31
N ASN A 165 -2.31 22.08 -10.18
CA ASN A 165 -3.74 22.46 -10.17
C ASN A 165 -4.44 22.12 -11.49
N THR A 166 -4.08 21.00 -12.12
CA THR A 166 -4.75 20.46 -13.28
C THR A 166 -5.51 19.24 -12.80
N PRO A 167 -6.84 19.28 -12.70
CA PRO A 167 -7.61 18.07 -12.51
C PRO A 167 -7.19 17.11 -13.63
N LYS A 168 -6.50 16.02 -13.28
CA LYS A 168 -6.39 14.85 -14.16
C LYS A 168 -7.80 14.28 -14.24
N SER A 169 -8.58 14.88 -15.11
CA SER A 169 -9.85 14.33 -15.56
C SER A 169 -9.52 12.98 -16.18
N HIS A 170 -9.94 11.90 -15.52
CA HIS A 170 -10.19 10.63 -16.17
C HIS A 170 -11.39 10.79 -17.10
N HIS A 171 -11.23 11.60 -18.15
CA HIS A 171 -11.87 11.25 -19.40
C HIS A 171 -11.10 10.07 -19.96
N VAL A 172 -11.77 8.94 -19.89
CA VAL A 172 -11.61 7.78 -20.74
C VAL A 172 -11.08 8.21 -22.12
N GLY A 173 -9.84 7.80 -22.43
CA GLY A 173 -9.31 7.67 -23.79
C GLY A 173 -9.27 8.93 -24.67
N ALA A 174 -8.29 9.82 -24.47
CA ALA A 174 -7.69 10.59 -25.56
C ALA A 174 -6.39 11.25 -25.08
N ALA A 175 -5.40 11.34 -25.96
CA ALA A 175 -4.19 12.15 -25.80
C ALA A 175 -3.04 11.62 -24.92
N LEU A 176 -2.71 10.34 -25.08
CA LEU A 176 -1.30 9.93 -25.25
C LEU A 176 -1.16 9.20 -26.60
N LYS A 177 -1.61 9.85 -27.69
CA LYS A 177 -0.99 9.61 -29.01
C LYS A 177 0.40 10.24 -28.95
N ALA A 178 1.32 9.55 -28.29
CA ALA A 178 2.72 9.66 -28.66
C ALA A 178 2.81 9.48 -30.19
N LYS A 179 3.68 10.25 -30.83
CA LYS A 179 3.83 10.47 -32.28
C LYS A 179 3.97 9.16 -33.08
N LEU A 180 2.90 8.38 -33.21
CA LEU A 180 2.87 7.23 -34.11
C LEU A 180 2.88 7.77 -35.54
N PRO A 181 3.72 7.23 -36.43
CA PRO A 181 3.75 7.65 -37.81
C PRO A 181 2.36 7.52 -38.44
N PRO A 182 1.97 8.45 -39.33
CA PRO A 182 0.68 8.38 -40.00
C PRO A 182 0.57 7.08 -40.80
N CYS A 183 -0.61 6.45 -40.76
CA CYS A 183 -0.88 5.32 -41.63
C CYS A 183 -0.83 5.76 -43.09
N LYS A 184 -0.09 5.03 -43.93
CA LYS A 184 0.00 5.29 -45.38
C LYS A 184 -1.35 5.25 -46.13
N HIS A 185 -2.37 4.66 -45.51
CA HIS A 185 -3.72 4.54 -46.08
C HIS A 185 -4.71 5.58 -45.52
N GLY A 186 -4.28 6.47 -44.61
CA GLY A 186 -5.14 7.51 -44.04
C GLY A 186 -6.48 6.98 -43.53
N ASN A 187 -7.58 7.64 -43.91
CA ASN A 187 -8.96 7.25 -43.56
C ASN A 187 -9.46 5.99 -44.28
N GLU A 188 -8.75 5.54 -45.33
CA GLU A 188 -9.12 4.36 -46.14
C GLU A 188 -8.46 3.07 -45.64
N CYS A 189 -7.83 3.10 -44.46
CA CYS A 189 -7.13 1.94 -43.93
C CYS A 189 -8.10 0.78 -43.64
N ARG A 190 -7.98 -0.32 -44.40
CA ARG A 190 -8.77 -1.55 -44.16
C ARG A 190 -8.37 -2.28 -42.86
N SER A 191 -7.22 -1.94 -42.29
CA SER A 191 -6.67 -2.56 -41.08
C SER A 191 -7.09 -1.86 -39.78
N MET A 192 -8.09 -0.97 -39.80
CA MET A 192 -8.57 -0.27 -38.59
C MET A 192 -9.07 -1.22 -37.49
N LYS A 193 -9.46 -2.45 -37.83
CA LYS A 193 -9.89 -3.48 -36.86
C LYS A 193 -8.73 -4.32 -36.30
N ASN A 194 -7.52 -4.17 -36.82
CA ASN A 194 -6.35 -4.92 -36.35
C ASN A 194 -5.69 -4.16 -35.19
N THR A 195 -5.76 -4.74 -33.99
CA THR A 195 -5.21 -4.16 -32.74
C THR A 195 -3.70 -3.94 -32.80
N GLN A 196 -2.95 -4.81 -33.50
CA GLN A 196 -1.51 -4.64 -33.68
C GLN A 196 -1.18 -3.45 -34.60
N HIS A 197 -2.02 -3.21 -35.61
CA HIS A 197 -1.88 -2.08 -36.53
C HIS A 197 -2.21 -0.75 -35.83
N THR A 198 -3.31 -0.69 -35.09
CA THR A 198 -3.74 0.53 -34.39
C THR A 198 -2.82 0.90 -33.22
N ALA A 199 -2.04 -0.04 -32.70
CA ALA A 199 -0.97 0.23 -31.74
C ALA A 199 0.29 0.88 -32.37
N ARG A 200 0.50 0.76 -33.69
CA ARG A 200 1.72 1.21 -34.38
C ARG A 200 1.54 2.44 -35.28
N PHE A 201 0.32 2.75 -35.71
CA PHE A 201 0.04 3.81 -36.68
C PHE A 201 -1.11 4.72 -36.25
N SER A 202 -0.96 6.03 -36.55
CA SER A 202 -2.02 7.00 -36.31
C SER A 202 -2.94 7.15 -37.54
N HIS A 203 -4.23 7.36 -37.29
CA HIS A 203 -5.26 7.64 -38.30
C HIS A 203 -5.94 8.98 -37.96
N PRO A 204 -6.36 9.77 -38.98
CA PRO A 204 -7.20 10.94 -38.76
C PRO A 204 -8.56 10.51 -38.20
N THR A 205 -9.09 11.25 -37.23
CA THR A 205 -10.50 11.13 -36.82
C THR A 205 -11.34 11.83 -37.88
N SER A 206 -12.23 11.09 -38.54
CA SER A 206 -13.21 11.63 -39.49
C SER A 206 -14.22 12.55 -38.80
#